data_AF-A0A3D5THQ3-F1
#
_entry.id   AF-A0A3D5THQ3-F1
#
_cell.length_a   1.000
_cell.length_b   1.000
_cell.length_c   1.000
_cell.angle_alpha   90.00
_cell.angle_beta   90.00
_cell.angle_gamma   90.00
#
_symmetry.space_group_name_H-M   'P 1'
#
loop_
_entity.id
_entity.type
_entity.pdbx_description
1 polymer ?
#
loop_
_entity_poly.entity_id
_entity_poly.type
_entity_poly.pdbx_seq_one_letter_code
_entity_poly.pdbx_strand_id
1 'polypeptide(L)'
;MVSFKLQVFFRDFPENFEYFLIPAANYSSATTFCVLERGVTTSVSVLGTDLALEAAQAQLKTIRLTSQPGLTVRRRVRDGYALTAMDLTGPQQAEKLKRPMGKYITMELTPYLQRQQDFFARGARCIARELAALLPEGDAPVLVVGLGNRSLTADAVGPLALPHILVTRHMLQAMPEEFAGFSSVAALTTGVLAETGLESFELIAAAAEKLQPRCVIVLDALAAAGREKLCAVLQITDTGLTPGSGVGNHRREVSRKTLGVPVLALGLPTVIRADQLIGEEAPAEGEALFVTPRDIDQRVRELSRMMAYGIDLALQPHLTVEDITGLLG
;
A
#
# COMPACT_ATOMS: atom_id res chain seq x y z
N MET A 1 34.74 34.37 21.39
CA MET A 1 34.33 35.56 20.62
C MET A 1 33.78 35.11 19.26
N VAL A 2 32.56 34.58 19.23
CA VAL A 2 31.68 34.52 18.04
C VAL A 2 30.25 34.57 18.59
N SER A 3 29.87 35.75 19.07
CA SER A 3 28.50 36.08 19.45
C SER A 3 28.13 37.31 18.66
N PHE A 4 27.81 37.14 17.38
CA PHE A 4 27.14 38.13 16.55
C PHE A 4 26.62 37.41 15.30
N LYS A 5 25.33 37.61 15.00
CA LYS A 5 24.52 37.01 13.91
C LYS A 5 23.80 35.68 14.20
N LEU A 6 22.87 35.71 15.15
CA LEU A 6 21.65 34.87 15.03
C LEU A 6 20.40 35.62 15.50
N GLN A 7 20.41 36.96 15.41
CA GLN A 7 19.33 37.82 15.89
C GLN A 7 18.44 38.38 14.76
N VAL A 8 18.57 37.86 13.53
CA VAL A 8 17.85 38.40 12.36
C VAL A 8 16.70 37.51 11.88
N PHE A 9 16.51 36.30 12.41
CA PHE A 9 15.54 35.35 11.84
C PHE A 9 14.20 35.19 12.57
N PHE A 10 13.97 35.92 13.68
CA PHE A 10 12.75 35.77 14.49
C PHE A 10 12.12 37.12 14.78
N ARG A 11 11.54 37.78 13.76
CA ARG A 11 10.80 39.03 13.96
C ARG A 11 9.29 38.93 13.75
N ASP A 12 8.77 37.82 13.25
CA ASP A 12 7.33 37.69 12.94
C ASP A 12 6.71 36.36 13.43
N PHE A 13 6.65 36.14 14.75
CA PHE A 13 5.77 35.12 15.34
C PHE A 13 4.91 35.74 16.47
N PRO A 14 3.63 35.34 16.60
CA PRO A 14 2.68 35.93 17.55
C PRO A 14 3.03 35.62 19.03
N GLU A 15 2.58 36.50 19.93
CA GLU A 15 2.99 36.72 21.34
C GLU A 15 2.85 35.55 22.35
N ASN A 16 2.61 34.30 21.93
CA ASN A 16 2.38 33.17 22.86
C ASN A 16 3.45 32.07 22.77
N PHE A 17 4.73 32.43 22.95
CA PHE A 17 5.80 31.46 23.17
C PHE A 17 6.57 31.78 24.45
N GLU A 18 6.51 30.88 25.44
CA GLU A 18 7.46 30.88 26.55
C GLU A 18 8.74 30.15 26.13
N TYR A 19 9.88 30.82 26.26
CA TYR A 19 11.20 30.22 26.05
C TYR A 19 11.82 29.86 27.41
N PHE A 20 12.21 28.60 27.58
CA PHE A 20 13.05 28.18 28.70
C PHE A 20 14.52 28.23 28.29
N LEU A 21 15.30 29.09 28.94
CA LEU A 21 16.76 29.13 28.84
C LEU A 21 17.36 28.11 29.80
N ILE A 22 17.91 27.02 29.27
CA ILE A 22 18.63 26.01 30.07
C ILE A 22 20.13 26.37 30.09
N PRO A 23 20.78 26.46 31.27
CA PRO A 23 22.21 26.76 31.36
C PRO A 23 23.07 25.63 30.77
N ALA A 24 24.19 26.00 30.13
CA ALA A 24 25.07 25.14 29.34
C ALA A 24 25.85 24.04 30.11
N ALA A 25 25.48 23.71 31.35
CA ALA A 25 26.19 22.73 32.17
C ALA A 25 25.67 21.27 32.02
N ASN A 26 24.54 21.04 31.34
CA ASN A 26 23.93 19.70 31.20
C ASN A 26 23.94 19.17 29.76
N TYR A 27 25.06 19.30 29.06
CA TYR A 27 25.27 18.67 27.74
C TYR A 27 25.79 17.23 27.89
N SER A 28 24.94 16.33 28.41
CA SER A 28 25.11 14.89 28.20
C SER A 28 23.77 14.20 28.39
N SER A 29 23.35 13.45 27.36
CA SER A 29 22.18 12.56 27.32
C SER A 29 20.80 13.20 27.59
N ALA A 30 20.14 13.67 26.52
CA ALA A 30 18.70 13.54 26.25
C ALA A 30 18.25 14.70 25.33
N THR A 31 18.15 14.43 24.03
CA THR A 31 17.39 15.30 23.13
C THR A 31 15.91 14.92 23.27
N THR A 32 15.21 15.57 24.19
CA THR A 32 13.75 15.43 24.32
C THR A 32 13.08 16.29 23.26
N PHE A 33 12.64 15.69 22.16
CA PHE A 33 11.71 16.33 21.24
C PHE A 33 10.32 16.33 21.88
N CYS A 34 9.79 17.53 22.16
CA CYS A 34 8.41 17.70 22.60
C CYS A 34 7.51 17.64 21.34
N VAL A 35 6.85 16.51 21.10
CA VAL A 35 5.86 16.36 20.04
C VAL A 35 4.51 16.82 20.59
N LEU A 36 3.98 17.92 20.04
CA LEU A 36 2.60 18.35 20.26
C LEU A 36 1.66 17.31 19.64
N GLU A 37 1.04 16.49 20.49
CA GLU A 37 -0.02 15.58 20.09
C GLU A 37 -1.29 16.37 19.73
N ARG A 38 -1.44 16.69 18.45
CA ARG A 38 -2.74 16.97 17.82
C ARG A 38 -2.93 16.03 16.64
N GLY A 39 -3.05 14.76 16.94
CA GLY A 39 -3.53 13.75 16.01
C GLY A 39 -4.53 12.89 16.76
N VAL A 40 -5.70 12.67 16.18
CA VAL A 40 -6.58 11.61 16.65
C VAL A 40 -5.86 10.30 16.34
N THR A 41 -5.08 9.81 17.30
CA THR A 41 -4.50 8.47 17.25
C THR A 41 -5.67 7.52 17.38
N THR A 42 -6.24 7.12 16.24
CA THR A 42 -7.20 6.02 16.23
C THR A 42 -6.39 4.81 16.65
N SER A 43 -6.63 4.32 17.87
CA SER A 43 -6.05 3.10 18.40
C SER A 43 -6.58 1.90 17.61
N VAL A 44 -6.07 1.74 16.39
CA VAL A 44 -6.29 0.55 15.60
C VAL A 44 -5.40 -0.51 16.21
N SER A 45 -6.01 -1.46 16.90
CA SER A 45 -5.29 -2.61 17.43
C SER A 45 -4.45 -3.23 16.31
N VAL A 46 -3.17 -3.43 16.60
CA VAL A 46 -2.25 -4.17 15.73
C VAL A 46 -2.75 -5.60 15.68
N LEU A 47 -3.62 -5.88 14.71
CA LEU A 47 -4.16 -7.21 14.43
C LEU A 47 -3.08 -8.18 13.94
N GLY A 48 -1.85 -7.67 13.79
CA GLY A 48 -0.70 -8.41 13.32
C GLY A 48 -0.72 -8.74 11.83
N THR A 49 -1.75 -8.29 11.11
CA THR A 49 -1.96 -8.53 9.70
C THR A 49 -2.57 -7.31 9.03
N ASP A 50 -2.22 -7.08 7.76
CA ASP A 50 -2.86 -6.12 6.86
C ASP A 50 -3.94 -6.77 5.98
N LEU A 51 -3.99 -8.11 5.94
CA LEU A 51 -5.01 -8.82 5.18
C LEU A 51 -6.38 -8.68 5.84
N ALA A 52 -7.38 -8.27 5.07
CA ALA A 52 -8.76 -8.14 5.53
C ALA A 52 -9.39 -9.50 5.81
N LEU A 53 -9.05 -10.51 4.99
CA LEU A 53 -9.53 -11.88 5.19
C LEU A 53 -9.00 -12.48 6.51
N GLU A 54 -7.71 -12.35 6.78
CA GLU A 54 -7.11 -12.83 8.04
C GLU A 54 -7.66 -12.09 9.24
N ALA A 55 -7.74 -10.75 9.18
CA ALA A 55 -8.34 -9.94 10.23
C ALA A 55 -9.77 -10.39 10.55
N ALA A 56 -10.56 -10.66 9.53
CA ALA A 56 -11.93 -11.12 9.71
C ALA A 56 -12.01 -12.54 10.29
N GLN A 57 -11.16 -13.47 9.84
CA GLN A 57 -11.07 -14.82 10.39
C GLN A 57 -10.66 -14.80 11.87
N ALA A 58 -9.69 -13.97 12.24
CA ALA A 58 -9.23 -13.80 13.61
C ALA A 58 -10.33 -13.20 14.50
N GLN A 59 -10.95 -12.09 14.09
CA GLN A 59 -11.99 -11.41 14.88
C GLN A 59 -13.26 -12.25 15.05
N LEU A 60 -13.61 -13.05 14.04
CA LEU A 60 -14.79 -13.92 14.09
C LEU A 60 -14.48 -15.33 14.60
N LYS A 61 -13.21 -15.60 14.94
CA LYS A 61 -12.73 -16.91 15.41
C LYS A 61 -13.19 -18.07 14.52
N THR A 62 -13.10 -17.87 13.20
CA THR A 62 -13.53 -18.86 12.19
C THR A 62 -12.54 -18.93 11.05
N ILE A 63 -12.29 -20.15 10.57
CA ILE A 63 -11.45 -20.39 9.39
C ILE A 63 -12.24 -20.04 8.12
N ARG A 64 -13.55 -20.29 8.10
CA ARG A 64 -14.38 -20.08 6.90
C ARG A 64 -15.41 -18.99 7.15
N LEU A 65 -15.16 -17.82 6.57
CA LEU A 65 -16.13 -16.73 6.59
C LEU A 65 -17.38 -17.07 5.78
N THR A 66 -18.53 -16.77 6.37
CA THR A 66 -19.86 -16.80 5.76
C THR A 66 -20.44 -15.40 5.73
N SER A 67 -21.37 -15.15 4.81
CA SER A 67 -22.09 -13.87 4.78
C SER A 67 -22.91 -13.69 6.06
N GLN A 68 -22.94 -12.45 6.55
CA GLN A 68 -23.71 -12.01 7.71
C GLN A 68 -24.16 -10.56 7.48
N PRO A 69 -25.11 -10.01 8.26
CA PRO A 69 -25.50 -8.61 8.11
C PRO A 69 -24.30 -7.67 8.11
N GLY A 70 -24.18 -6.83 7.07
CA GLY A 70 -23.06 -5.90 6.90
C GLY A 70 -21.77 -6.48 6.32
N LEU A 71 -21.68 -7.80 6.06
CA LEU A 71 -20.55 -8.45 5.39
C LEU A 71 -21.06 -9.52 4.39
N THR A 72 -20.87 -9.27 3.10
CA THR A 72 -21.11 -10.29 2.06
C THR A 72 -19.82 -10.97 1.67
N VAL A 73 -19.78 -12.31 1.69
CA VAL A 73 -18.60 -13.09 1.28
C VAL A 73 -18.94 -13.93 0.06
N ARG A 74 -18.17 -13.76 -1.03
CA ARG A 74 -18.33 -14.51 -2.28
C ARG A 74 -17.04 -15.20 -2.65
N ARG A 75 -17.13 -16.46 -3.07
CA ARG A 75 -15.98 -17.23 -3.57
C ARG A 75 -16.20 -17.53 -5.05
N ARG A 76 -15.16 -17.36 -5.86
CA ARG A 76 -15.19 -17.63 -7.31
C ARG A 76 -13.83 -18.09 -7.78
N VAL A 77 -13.79 -18.72 -8.95
CA VAL A 77 -12.54 -18.98 -9.67
C VAL A 77 -12.56 -18.14 -10.94
N ARG A 78 -11.46 -17.47 -11.24
CA ARG A 78 -11.30 -16.62 -12.44
C ARG A 78 -9.88 -16.78 -12.97
N ASP A 79 -9.73 -17.03 -14.27
CA ASP A 79 -8.44 -17.36 -14.91
C ASP A 79 -7.66 -18.50 -14.21
N GLY A 80 -8.37 -19.40 -13.51
CA GLY A 80 -7.79 -20.47 -12.71
C GLY A 80 -7.19 -20.04 -11.36
N TYR A 81 -7.42 -18.81 -10.93
CA TYR A 81 -7.11 -18.33 -9.58
C TYR A 81 -8.37 -18.34 -8.72
N ALA A 82 -8.25 -18.83 -7.48
CA ALA A 82 -9.33 -18.79 -6.50
C ALA A 82 -9.39 -17.40 -5.85
N LEU A 83 -10.59 -16.84 -5.77
CA LEU A 83 -10.85 -15.51 -5.24
C LEU A 83 -11.86 -15.60 -4.10
N THR A 84 -11.57 -14.93 -2.99
CA THR A 84 -12.52 -14.64 -1.92
C THR A 84 -12.75 -13.13 -1.88
N ALA A 85 -13.96 -12.68 -2.21
CA ALA A 85 -14.35 -11.28 -2.13
C ALA A 85 -15.24 -11.03 -0.90
N MET A 86 -14.89 -10.01 -0.15
CA MET A 86 -15.63 -9.48 0.98
C MET A 86 -16.14 -8.08 0.63
N ASP A 87 -17.44 -7.89 0.76
CA ASP A 87 -18.08 -6.57 0.65
C ASP A 87 -18.57 -6.16 2.04
N LEU A 88 -17.86 -5.21 2.66
CA LEU A 88 -18.07 -4.76 4.02
C LEU A 88 -18.83 -3.43 4.00
N THR A 89 -20.15 -3.51 4.16
CA THR A 89 -21.06 -2.36 4.03
C THR A 89 -21.65 -1.89 5.37
N GLY A 90 -21.56 -2.71 6.42
CA GLY A 90 -22.11 -2.40 7.74
C GLY A 90 -21.08 -1.70 8.64
N PRO A 91 -21.37 -0.52 9.21
CA PRO A 91 -20.40 0.20 10.06
C PRO A 91 -20.06 -0.57 11.34
N GLN A 92 -21.04 -1.22 11.97
CA GLN A 92 -20.80 -2.08 13.15
C GLN A 92 -19.89 -3.27 12.82
N GLN A 93 -20.05 -3.83 11.63
CA GLN A 93 -19.22 -4.93 11.16
C GLN A 93 -17.81 -4.44 10.82
N ALA A 94 -17.67 -3.26 10.21
CA ALA A 94 -16.39 -2.61 9.94
C ALA A 94 -15.59 -2.36 11.23
N GLU A 95 -16.24 -1.84 12.26
CA GLU A 95 -15.65 -1.64 13.58
C GLU A 95 -15.22 -2.98 14.21
N LYS A 96 -16.11 -3.99 14.20
CA LYS A 96 -15.83 -5.33 14.72
C LYS A 96 -14.63 -5.99 14.02
N LEU A 97 -14.55 -5.87 12.69
CA LEU A 97 -13.45 -6.44 11.90
C LEU A 97 -12.19 -5.57 11.92
N LYS A 98 -12.28 -4.34 12.44
CA LYS A 98 -11.22 -3.33 12.43
C LYS A 98 -10.66 -3.12 11.03
N ARG A 99 -11.60 -3.01 10.09
CA ARG A 99 -11.36 -2.77 8.68
C ARG A 99 -12.34 -1.74 8.17
N PRO A 100 -11.91 -0.74 7.39
CA PRO A 100 -12.82 0.23 6.80
C PRO A 100 -13.85 -0.46 5.90
N MET A 101 -15.04 0.15 5.78
CA MET A 101 -16.05 -0.32 4.83
C MET A 101 -15.52 -0.21 3.41
N GLY A 102 -15.84 -1.21 2.59
CA GLY A 102 -15.39 -1.32 1.21
C GLY A 102 -15.27 -2.76 0.76
N LYS A 103 -14.68 -2.93 -0.42
CA LYS A 103 -14.52 -4.21 -1.09
C LYS A 103 -13.09 -4.69 -0.94
N TYR A 104 -12.94 -5.94 -0.50
CA TYR A 104 -11.66 -6.62 -0.38
C TYR A 104 -11.70 -7.89 -1.19
N ILE A 105 -10.70 -8.11 -2.03
CA ILE A 105 -10.58 -9.30 -2.88
C ILE A 105 -9.25 -9.96 -2.54
N THR A 106 -9.30 -11.14 -1.97
CA THR A 106 -8.12 -11.98 -1.75
C THR A 106 -8.01 -12.99 -2.89
N MET A 107 -6.90 -12.96 -3.60
CA MET A 107 -6.55 -13.86 -4.70
C MET A 107 -5.50 -14.87 -4.25
N GLU A 108 -5.79 -16.16 -4.34
CA GLU A 108 -4.85 -17.23 -3.97
C GLU A 108 -3.87 -17.53 -5.10
N LEU A 109 -2.58 -17.44 -4.82
CA LEU A 109 -1.48 -17.58 -5.78
C LEU A 109 -1.04 -19.04 -5.99
N THR A 110 -1.91 -20.02 -5.71
CA THR A 110 -1.63 -21.45 -5.93
C THR A 110 -1.11 -21.76 -7.34
N PRO A 111 -1.69 -21.20 -8.44
CA PRO A 111 -1.14 -21.43 -9.78
C PRO A 111 0.31 -20.95 -9.95
N TYR A 112 0.67 -19.83 -9.31
CA TYR A 112 2.04 -19.31 -9.29
C TYR A 112 2.98 -20.24 -8.51
N LEU A 113 2.58 -20.62 -7.29
CA LEU A 113 3.38 -21.49 -6.41
C LEU A 113 3.65 -22.86 -7.03
N GLN A 114 2.68 -23.39 -7.77
CA GLN A 114 2.80 -24.68 -8.47
C GLN A 114 3.44 -24.57 -9.86
N ARG A 115 3.88 -23.37 -10.28
CA ARG A 115 4.45 -23.11 -11.60
C ARG A 115 3.58 -23.67 -12.74
N GLN A 116 2.27 -23.51 -12.62
CA GLN A 116 1.34 -23.96 -13.66
C GLN A 116 1.59 -23.21 -14.97
N GLN A 117 1.24 -23.82 -16.10
CA GLN A 117 1.35 -23.16 -17.40
C GLN A 117 0.59 -21.82 -17.40
N ASP A 118 1.24 -20.83 -18.02
CA ASP A 118 0.75 -19.46 -18.20
C ASP A 118 0.26 -18.78 -16.92
N PHE A 119 0.79 -19.18 -15.75
CA PHE A 119 0.38 -18.60 -14.46
C PHE A 119 0.50 -17.07 -14.50
N PHE A 120 1.55 -16.54 -15.14
CA PHE A 120 1.82 -15.11 -15.19
C PHE A 120 0.74 -14.35 -15.96
N ALA A 121 0.47 -14.76 -17.20
CA ALA A 121 -0.53 -14.12 -18.05
C ALA A 121 -1.95 -14.29 -17.48
N ARG A 122 -2.27 -15.47 -16.93
CA ARG A 122 -3.55 -15.73 -16.26
C ARG A 122 -3.73 -14.88 -15.01
N GLY A 123 -2.67 -14.74 -14.20
CA GLY A 123 -2.67 -13.93 -12.99
C GLY A 123 -2.85 -12.45 -13.29
N ALA A 124 -2.11 -11.91 -14.27
CA ALA A 124 -2.26 -10.53 -14.72
C ALA A 124 -3.70 -10.25 -15.21
N ARG A 125 -4.29 -11.12 -16.05
CA ARG A 125 -5.69 -10.98 -16.47
C ARG A 125 -6.69 -11.07 -15.33
N CYS A 126 -6.44 -11.94 -14.34
CA CYS A 126 -7.28 -12.03 -13.16
C CYS A 126 -7.28 -10.70 -12.38
N ILE A 127 -6.10 -10.17 -12.09
CA ILE A 127 -5.92 -8.87 -11.43
C ILE A 127 -6.62 -7.78 -12.24
N ALA A 128 -6.41 -7.75 -13.56
CA ALA A 128 -6.98 -6.74 -14.44
C ALA A 128 -8.50 -6.69 -14.38
N ARG A 129 -9.17 -7.86 -14.41
CA ARG A 129 -10.63 -7.95 -14.34
C ARG A 129 -11.18 -7.52 -12.99
N GLU A 130 -10.49 -7.86 -11.90
CA GLU A 130 -10.91 -7.44 -10.57
C GLU A 130 -10.69 -5.93 -10.35
N LEU A 131 -9.58 -5.40 -10.85
CA LEU A 131 -9.27 -3.98 -10.76
C LEU A 131 -10.19 -3.14 -11.63
N ALA A 132 -10.46 -3.56 -12.88
CA ALA A 132 -11.39 -2.91 -13.79
C ALA A 132 -12.81 -2.78 -13.19
N ALA A 133 -13.26 -3.77 -12.39
CA ALA A 133 -14.55 -3.71 -11.72
C ALA A 133 -14.60 -2.70 -10.54
N LEU A 134 -13.45 -2.19 -10.10
CA LEU A 134 -13.32 -1.21 -9.02
C LEU A 134 -12.91 0.18 -9.55
N LEU A 135 -12.37 0.26 -10.76
CA LEU A 135 -11.92 1.52 -11.36
C LEU A 135 -13.11 2.46 -11.64
N PRO A 136 -13.05 3.72 -11.20
CA PRO A 136 -14.06 4.71 -11.56
C PRO A 136 -13.94 5.06 -13.04
N GLU A 137 -15.07 5.31 -13.71
CA GLU A 137 -15.09 5.76 -15.11
C GLU A 137 -14.46 7.16 -15.28
N GLY A 138 -14.10 7.50 -16.52
CA GLY A 138 -13.63 8.82 -16.92
C GLY A 138 -12.23 8.84 -17.54
N ASP A 139 -11.89 9.99 -18.14
CA ASP A 139 -10.67 10.17 -18.94
C ASP A 139 -9.53 10.87 -18.20
N ALA A 140 -9.80 11.38 -16.98
CA ALA A 140 -8.76 11.99 -16.16
C ALA A 140 -7.65 10.97 -15.82
N PRO A 141 -6.41 11.42 -15.58
CA PRO A 141 -5.29 10.52 -15.38
C PRO A 141 -5.50 9.56 -14.20
N VAL A 142 -4.83 8.41 -14.26
CA VAL A 142 -4.66 7.51 -13.12
C VAL A 142 -3.24 7.69 -12.59
N LEU A 143 -3.10 7.82 -11.27
CA LEU A 143 -1.81 7.88 -10.59
C LEU A 143 -1.50 6.51 -9.98
N VAL A 144 -0.47 5.83 -10.46
CA VAL A 144 0.03 4.58 -9.87
C VAL A 144 1.15 4.92 -8.89
N VAL A 145 1.03 4.46 -7.64
CA VAL A 145 1.99 4.74 -6.57
C VAL A 145 2.62 3.44 -6.10
N GLY A 146 3.94 3.35 -6.21
CA GLY A 146 4.72 2.29 -5.56
C GLY A 146 5.18 2.72 -4.18
N LEU A 147 4.69 2.04 -3.14
CA LEU A 147 5.17 2.20 -1.77
C LEU A 147 6.23 1.17 -1.42
N GLY A 148 7.03 1.53 -0.42
CA GLY A 148 7.99 0.64 0.20
C GLY A 148 9.45 1.05 0.02
N ASN A 149 10.33 0.29 0.66
CA ASN A 149 11.76 0.53 0.72
C ASN A 149 12.52 -0.36 -0.28
N ARG A 150 13.09 0.24 -1.31
CA ARG A 150 13.97 -0.43 -2.29
C ARG A 150 15.19 -1.13 -1.67
N SER A 151 15.63 -0.70 -0.49
CA SER A 151 16.79 -1.26 0.22
C SER A 151 16.45 -2.51 1.04
N LEU A 152 15.16 -2.84 1.21
CA LEU A 152 14.68 -4.01 1.94
C LEU A 152 13.79 -4.85 1.02
N THR A 153 14.27 -6.00 0.54
CA THR A 153 13.56 -6.73 -0.52
C THR A 153 12.12 -7.11 -0.19
N ALA A 154 11.87 -7.51 1.06
CA ALA A 154 10.52 -7.86 1.50
C ALA A 154 9.56 -6.65 1.48
N ASP A 155 10.08 -5.43 1.52
CA ASP A 155 9.31 -4.18 1.46
C ASP A 155 9.39 -3.51 0.06
N ALA A 156 10.04 -4.14 -0.91
CA ALA A 156 10.30 -3.53 -2.22
C ALA A 156 9.18 -3.77 -3.25
N VAL A 157 7.96 -4.12 -2.82
CA VAL A 157 6.85 -4.47 -3.73
C VAL A 157 6.53 -3.34 -4.71
N GLY A 158 6.31 -2.13 -4.22
CA GLY A 158 6.04 -0.95 -5.05
C GLY A 158 7.23 -0.57 -5.94
N PRO A 159 8.45 -0.38 -5.39
CA PRO A 159 9.66 -0.13 -6.18
C PRO A 159 9.93 -1.15 -7.28
N LEU A 160 9.63 -2.43 -7.06
CA LEU A 160 9.83 -3.49 -8.06
C LEU A 160 8.67 -3.59 -9.07
N ALA A 161 7.48 -3.08 -8.74
CA ALA A 161 6.34 -3.06 -9.66
C ALA A 161 6.39 -1.87 -10.62
N LEU A 162 6.80 -0.69 -10.13
CA LEU A 162 6.71 0.56 -10.89
C LEU A 162 7.47 0.58 -12.23
N PRO A 163 8.66 -0.04 -12.37
CA PRO A 163 9.34 -0.17 -13.66
C PRO A 163 8.58 -0.98 -14.71
N HIS A 164 7.54 -1.69 -14.30
CA HIS A 164 6.69 -2.52 -15.14
C HIS A 164 5.29 -1.93 -15.37
N ILE A 165 5.09 -0.65 -15.05
CA ILE A 165 3.87 0.10 -15.34
C ILE A 165 4.05 0.89 -16.63
N LEU A 166 3.11 0.78 -17.55
CA LEU A 166 3.09 1.54 -18.78
C LEU A 166 2.68 3.00 -18.52
N VAL A 167 3.68 3.87 -18.34
CA VAL A 167 3.47 5.31 -18.09
C VAL A 167 3.17 6.04 -19.40
N THR A 168 1.92 6.40 -19.63
CA THR A 168 1.45 6.96 -20.92
C THR A 168 1.16 8.46 -20.89
N ARG A 169 1.05 9.09 -19.72
CA ARG A 169 0.63 10.50 -19.61
C ARG A 169 1.50 11.45 -20.44
N HIS A 170 2.81 11.26 -20.41
CA HIS A 170 3.74 12.09 -21.17
C HIS A 170 3.66 11.85 -22.68
N MET A 171 3.37 10.62 -23.09
CA MET A 171 3.20 10.21 -24.50
C MET A 171 1.93 10.83 -25.09
N LEU A 172 0.82 10.77 -24.37
CA LEU A 172 -0.44 11.43 -24.75
C LEU A 172 -0.30 12.96 -24.86
N GLN A 173 0.57 13.57 -24.04
CA GLN A 173 0.84 15.00 -24.10
C GLN A 173 1.71 15.39 -25.30
N ALA A 174 2.64 14.54 -25.69
CA ALA A 174 3.56 14.79 -26.80
C ALA A 174 2.96 14.40 -28.16
N MET A 175 2.23 13.28 -28.23
CA MET A 175 1.77 12.60 -29.45
C MET A 175 0.31 12.13 -29.28
N PRO A 176 -0.66 13.05 -29.14
CA PRO A 176 -2.05 12.70 -28.79
C PRO A 176 -2.77 11.83 -29.85
N GLU A 177 -2.44 11.99 -31.13
CA GLU A 177 -3.06 11.20 -32.22
C GLU A 177 -2.54 9.75 -32.24
N GLU A 178 -1.23 9.55 -32.03
CA GLU A 178 -0.59 8.23 -32.05
C GLU A 178 -1.00 7.37 -30.85
N PHE A 179 -1.20 8.00 -29.70
CA PHE A 179 -1.63 7.33 -28.47
C PHE A 179 -3.12 7.48 -28.19
N ALA A 180 -3.92 7.87 -29.19
CA ALA A 180 -5.37 7.89 -29.06
C ALA A 180 -5.90 6.51 -28.65
N GLY A 181 -6.73 6.48 -27.60
CA GLY A 181 -7.26 5.24 -27.03
C GLY A 181 -6.47 4.66 -25.85
N PHE A 182 -5.28 5.19 -25.55
CA PHE A 182 -4.60 4.87 -24.30
C PHE A 182 -5.19 5.66 -23.13
N SER A 183 -5.39 5.00 -21.99
CA SER A 183 -5.62 5.69 -20.72
C SER A 183 -4.39 6.51 -20.34
N SER A 184 -4.58 7.70 -19.76
CA SER A 184 -3.49 8.54 -19.24
C SER A 184 -3.01 8.03 -17.88
N VAL A 185 -1.77 7.56 -17.81
CA VAL A 185 -1.16 6.96 -16.61
C VAL A 185 0.07 7.74 -16.20
N ALA A 186 0.11 8.18 -14.95
CA ALA A 186 1.30 8.70 -14.28
C ALA A 186 1.74 7.73 -13.18
N ALA A 187 3.02 7.72 -12.84
CA ALA A 187 3.57 6.84 -11.83
C ALA A 187 4.52 7.59 -10.88
N LEU A 188 4.54 7.20 -9.60
CA LEU A 188 5.43 7.74 -8.57
C LEU A 188 5.82 6.65 -7.56
N THR A 189 7.08 6.67 -7.11
CA THR A 189 7.56 5.91 -5.95
C THR A 189 7.92 6.87 -4.83
N THR A 190 7.47 6.62 -3.61
CA THR A 190 7.58 7.60 -2.51
C THR A 190 8.87 7.52 -1.70
N GLY A 191 9.66 6.45 -1.83
CA GLY A 191 10.84 6.22 -0.99
C GLY A 191 10.49 6.12 0.50
N VAL A 192 11.52 6.21 1.35
CA VAL A 192 11.38 6.22 2.81
C VAL A 192 11.77 7.58 3.39
N LEU A 193 11.14 7.97 4.51
CA LEU A 193 11.36 9.25 5.18
C LEU A 193 12.84 9.57 5.43
N ALA A 194 13.62 8.56 5.85
CA ALA A 194 15.04 8.73 6.14
C ALA A 194 15.88 9.09 4.90
N GLU A 195 15.41 8.75 3.69
CA GLU A 195 16.09 9.06 2.43
C GLU A 195 15.61 10.39 1.83
N THR A 196 14.31 10.67 1.93
CA THR A 196 13.67 11.78 1.19
C THR A 196 13.39 13.00 2.07
N GLY A 197 13.34 12.84 3.39
CA GLY A 197 12.86 13.86 4.33
C GLY A 197 11.35 14.13 4.23
N LEU A 198 10.62 13.37 3.42
CA LEU A 198 9.19 13.54 3.16
C LEU A 198 8.44 12.25 3.47
N GLU A 199 7.27 12.38 4.12
CA GLU A 199 6.39 11.24 4.31
C GLU A 199 5.80 10.79 2.97
N SER A 200 5.57 9.48 2.84
CA SER A 200 5.01 8.91 1.62
C SER A 200 3.66 9.54 1.27
N PHE A 201 2.84 9.84 2.29
CA PHE A 201 1.57 10.53 2.11
C PHE A 201 1.73 11.94 1.51
N GLU A 202 2.72 12.72 1.94
CA GLU A 202 2.92 14.10 1.47
C GLU A 202 3.24 14.13 -0.03
N LEU A 203 4.10 13.22 -0.47
CA LEU A 203 4.44 13.07 -1.89
C LEU A 203 3.23 12.68 -2.73
N ILE A 204 2.41 11.75 -2.25
CA ILE A 204 1.20 11.31 -2.94
C ILE A 204 0.17 12.43 -2.99
N ALA A 205 -0.05 13.12 -1.87
CA ALA A 205 -1.01 14.22 -1.78
C ALA A 205 -0.62 15.36 -2.72
N ALA A 206 0.65 15.77 -2.74
CA ALA A 206 1.13 16.80 -3.65
C ALA A 206 0.98 16.39 -5.13
N ALA A 207 1.29 15.14 -5.46
CA ALA A 207 1.10 14.62 -6.81
C ALA A 207 -0.39 14.56 -7.20
N ALA A 208 -1.26 14.09 -6.30
CA ALA A 208 -2.69 13.99 -6.52
C ALA A 208 -3.34 15.37 -6.65
N GLU A 209 -2.95 16.34 -5.83
CA GLU A 209 -3.39 17.73 -5.92
C GLU A 209 -3.02 18.35 -7.27
N LYS A 210 -1.80 18.12 -7.74
CA LYS A 210 -1.34 18.67 -9.02
C LYS A 210 -1.97 17.96 -10.23
N LEU A 211 -2.15 16.65 -10.15
CA LEU A 211 -2.59 15.81 -11.26
C LEU A 211 -4.11 15.74 -11.39
N GLN A 212 -4.83 15.89 -10.27
CA GLN A 212 -6.28 15.67 -10.15
C GLN A 212 -6.70 14.34 -10.81
N PRO A 213 -6.13 13.19 -10.38
CA PRO A 213 -6.39 11.92 -11.03
C PRO A 213 -7.82 11.42 -10.72
N ARG A 214 -8.43 10.69 -11.65
CA ARG A 214 -9.70 10.00 -11.37
C ARG A 214 -9.57 8.90 -10.32
N CYS A 215 -8.35 8.36 -10.19
CA CYS A 215 -8.04 7.29 -9.26
C CYS A 215 -6.55 7.27 -8.93
N VAL A 216 -6.22 6.98 -7.68
CA VAL A 216 -4.88 6.60 -7.25
C VAL A 216 -4.86 5.08 -7.03
N ILE A 217 -3.91 4.38 -7.64
CA ILE A 217 -3.69 2.94 -7.44
C ILE A 217 -2.40 2.75 -6.68
N VAL A 218 -2.44 2.17 -5.49
CA VAL A 218 -1.29 2.00 -4.60
C VAL A 218 -0.85 0.55 -4.60
N LEU A 219 0.46 0.32 -4.71
CA LEU A 219 1.11 -0.99 -4.63
C LEU A 219 1.98 -1.02 -3.38
N ASP A 220 1.75 -1.99 -2.49
CA ASP A 220 2.47 -2.07 -1.20
C ASP A 220 2.78 -3.50 -0.75
N ALA A 221 3.80 -3.62 0.09
CA ALA A 221 4.06 -4.83 0.85
C ALA A 221 3.13 -4.88 2.07
N LEU A 222 2.59 -6.07 2.36
CA LEU A 222 1.69 -6.30 3.50
C LEU A 222 2.34 -7.22 4.53
N ALA A 223 1.93 -7.07 5.78
CA ALA A 223 2.16 -8.09 6.80
C ALA A 223 1.01 -9.10 6.80
N ALA A 224 1.36 -10.38 6.96
CA ALA A 224 0.42 -11.45 7.26
C ALA A 224 0.51 -11.87 8.73
N ALA A 225 -0.53 -12.54 9.22
CA ALA A 225 -0.49 -13.26 10.50
C ALA A 225 -0.02 -14.71 10.31
N GLY A 226 -0.42 -15.35 9.22
CA GLY A 226 -0.11 -16.75 8.92
C GLY A 226 0.94 -16.94 7.82
N ARG A 227 1.89 -17.87 8.04
CA ARG A 227 2.95 -18.23 7.07
C ARG A 227 2.40 -18.70 5.73
N GLU A 228 1.20 -19.27 5.73
CA GLU A 228 0.49 -19.72 4.55
C GLU A 228 0.02 -18.58 3.64
N LYS A 229 0.14 -17.31 4.06
CA LYS A 229 -0.20 -16.14 3.24
C LYS A 229 1.00 -15.49 2.59
N LEU A 230 2.22 -15.73 3.10
CA LEU A 230 3.45 -15.15 2.59
C LEU A 230 3.66 -15.50 1.12
N CYS A 231 3.55 -14.49 0.25
CA CYS A 231 3.65 -14.63 -1.21
C CYS A 231 2.72 -15.72 -1.79
N ALA A 232 1.64 -16.03 -1.07
CA ALA A 232 0.68 -17.08 -1.41
C ALA A 232 -0.72 -16.50 -1.66
N VAL A 233 -0.94 -15.24 -1.28
CA VAL A 233 -2.13 -14.49 -1.64
C VAL A 233 -1.76 -13.08 -2.08
N LEU A 234 -2.67 -12.44 -2.80
CA LEU A 234 -2.65 -11.02 -3.11
C LEU A 234 -3.97 -10.40 -2.65
N GLN A 235 -3.96 -9.15 -2.20
CA GLN A 235 -5.16 -8.41 -1.82
C GLN A 235 -5.39 -7.23 -2.75
N ILE A 236 -6.62 -7.06 -3.24
CA ILE A 236 -7.10 -5.86 -3.94
C ILE A 236 -8.19 -5.22 -3.08
N THR A 237 -8.16 -3.90 -2.90
CA THR A 237 -9.20 -3.18 -2.14
C THR A 237 -9.47 -1.77 -2.69
N ASP A 238 -10.69 -1.26 -2.48
CA ASP A 238 -11.10 0.13 -2.77
C ASP A 238 -11.07 1.06 -1.56
N THR A 239 -10.57 0.57 -0.42
CA THR A 239 -10.48 1.33 0.83
C THR A 239 -9.22 2.18 0.94
N GLY A 240 -8.27 1.99 0.02
CA GLY A 240 -6.88 2.42 0.22
C GLY A 240 -6.14 1.52 1.23
N LEU A 241 -5.04 2.02 1.77
CA LEU A 241 -4.22 1.29 2.76
C LEU A 241 -3.54 2.24 3.75
N THR A 242 -3.11 1.70 4.89
CA THR A 242 -2.27 2.39 5.87
C THR A 242 -0.87 1.79 5.80
N PRO A 243 0.13 2.50 5.25
CA PRO A 243 1.44 1.90 5.01
C PRO A 243 2.09 1.46 6.32
N GLY A 244 2.56 0.21 6.37
CA GLY A 244 3.23 -0.35 7.55
C GLY A 244 2.33 -0.74 8.74
N SER A 245 0.99 -0.71 8.58
CA SER A 245 0.09 -0.95 9.72
C SER A 245 0.23 -2.32 10.37
N GLY A 246 0.49 -3.37 9.61
CA GLY A 246 0.61 -4.74 10.10
C GLY A 246 1.97 -5.04 10.76
N VAL A 247 2.95 -4.16 10.53
CA VAL A 247 4.26 -4.21 11.20
C VAL A 247 4.38 -3.23 12.38
N GLY A 248 3.32 -2.48 12.69
CA GLY A 248 3.28 -1.50 13.79
C GLY A 248 3.80 -0.10 13.43
N ASN A 249 4.20 0.13 12.18
CA ASN A 249 4.51 1.47 11.68
C ASN A 249 3.22 2.12 11.20
N HIS A 250 2.65 3.02 12.00
CA HIS A 250 1.42 3.72 11.62
C HIS A 250 1.75 4.99 10.83
N ARG A 251 2.06 4.84 9.54
CA ARG A 251 2.12 6.01 8.64
C ARG A 251 0.72 6.49 8.31
N ARG A 252 0.62 7.75 7.86
CA ARG A 252 -0.67 8.36 7.52
C ARG A 252 -1.38 7.56 6.41
N GLU A 253 -2.66 7.28 6.64
CA GLU A 253 -3.53 6.53 5.73
C GLU A 253 -3.55 7.15 4.32
N VAL A 254 -3.42 6.31 3.30
CA VAL A 254 -3.60 6.66 1.89
C VAL A 254 -4.95 6.10 1.44
N SER A 255 -5.99 6.93 1.52
CA SER A 255 -7.37 6.54 1.23
C SER A 255 -8.14 7.68 0.56
N ARG A 256 -9.36 7.38 0.10
CA ARG A 256 -10.27 8.43 -0.39
C ARG A 256 -10.56 9.49 0.66
N LYS A 257 -10.60 9.11 1.94
CA LYS A 257 -10.83 10.04 3.05
C LYS A 257 -9.70 11.05 3.19
N THR A 258 -8.45 10.63 2.96
CA THR A 258 -7.27 11.48 3.17
C THR A 258 -6.85 12.24 1.91
N LEU A 259 -7.07 11.68 0.71
CA LEU A 259 -6.69 12.29 -0.56
C LEU A 259 -7.84 13.00 -1.31
N GLY A 260 -9.10 12.73 -0.95
CA GLY A 260 -10.27 13.28 -1.64
C GLY A 260 -10.61 12.63 -3.00
N VAL A 261 -9.73 11.79 -3.54
CA VAL A 261 -9.92 11.03 -4.80
C VAL A 261 -10.05 9.53 -4.53
N PRO A 262 -10.73 8.75 -5.40
CA PRO A 262 -10.80 7.29 -5.26
C PRO A 262 -9.40 6.66 -5.14
N VAL A 263 -9.23 5.72 -4.19
CA VAL A 263 -7.97 5.01 -3.97
C VAL A 263 -8.21 3.52 -4.04
N LEU A 264 -7.53 2.84 -4.97
CA LEU A 264 -7.44 1.39 -5.02
C LEU A 264 -6.07 0.97 -4.48
N ALA A 265 -6.00 -0.16 -3.80
CA ALA A 265 -4.75 -0.72 -3.28
C ALA A 265 -4.60 -2.18 -3.69
N LEU A 266 -3.40 -2.54 -4.15
CA LEU A 266 -2.97 -3.92 -4.35
C LEU A 266 -1.81 -4.20 -3.39
N GLY A 267 -1.98 -5.20 -2.54
CA GLY A 267 -1.00 -5.56 -1.52
C GLY A 267 -0.54 -7.00 -1.64
N LEU A 268 0.77 -7.20 -1.43
CA LEU A 268 1.40 -8.52 -1.41
C LEU A 268 1.95 -8.82 -0.01
N PRO A 269 1.50 -9.87 0.68
CA PRO A 269 2.05 -10.24 1.98
C PRO A 269 3.45 -10.83 1.83
N THR A 270 4.44 -10.19 2.46
CA THR A 270 5.86 -10.55 2.31
C THR A 270 6.54 -10.84 3.65
N VAL A 271 5.97 -10.38 4.76
CA VAL A 271 6.51 -10.56 6.11
C VAL A 271 5.46 -10.99 7.11
N ILE A 272 5.93 -11.65 8.17
CA ILE A 272 5.19 -11.87 9.41
C ILE A 272 6.08 -11.36 10.54
N ARG A 273 5.48 -10.77 11.57
CA ARG A 273 6.26 -10.43 12.76
C ARG A 273 6.63 -11.67 13.55
N ALA A 274 7.88 -11.80 13.97
CA ALA A 274 8.35 -12.99 14.65
C ALA A 274 7.65 -13.23 15.99
N ASP A 275 7.31 -12.17 16.73
CA ASP A 275 6.59 -12.22 18.02
C ASP A 275 5.23 -12.94 17.89
N GLN A 276 4.52 -12.73 16.78
CA GLN A 276 3.26 -13.43 16.49
C GLN A 276 3.44 -14.93 16.26
N LEU A 277 4.59 -15.36 15.74
CA LEU A 277 4.86 -16.77 15.48
C LEU A 277 5.21 -17.52 16.76
N ILE A 278 5.92 -16.86 17.68
CA ILE A 278 6.35 -17.43 18.97
C ILE A 278 5.31 -17.23 20.07
N GLY A 279 4.27 -16.41 19.83
CA GLY A 279 3.21 -16.13 20.81
C GLY A 279 3.69 -15.29 21.99
N GLU A 280 4.81 -14.57 21.81
CA GLU A 280 5.34 -13.65 22.80
C GLU A 280 4.75 -12.25 22.58
N GLU A 281 4.59 -11.50 23.67
CA GLU A 281 4.30 -10.08 23.56
C GLU A 281 5.48 -9.39 22.88
N ALA A 282 5.19 -8.38 22.06
CA ALA A 282 6.22 -7.60 21.39
C ALA A 282 7.30 -7.17 22.41
N PRO A 283 8.59 -7.35 22.11
CA PRO A 283 9.64 -7.08 23.08
C PRO A 283 9.53 -5.62 23.57
N ALA A 284 9.56 -5.44 24.89
CA ALA A 284 9.48 -4.12 25.52
C ALA A 284 10.67 -3.21 25.09
N GLU A 285 11.80 -3.83 24.73
CA GLU A 285 12.99 -3.19 24.18
C GLU A 285 13.62 -4.09 23.09
N GLY A 286 13.95 -3.53 21.93
CA GLY A 286 14.59 -4.23 20.81
C GLY A 286 13.95 -3.93 19.44
N GLU A 287 14.70 -4.18 18.36
CA GLU A 287 14.16 -4.07 17.00
C GLU A 287 13.17 -5.22 16.71
N ALA A 288 12.04 -4.88 16.08
CA ALA A 288 11.06 -5.88 15.67
C ALA A 288 11.69 -6.85 14.65
N LEU A 289 11.61 -8.15 14.93
CA LEU A 289 12.06 -9.18 14.00
C LEU A 289 10.95 -9.55 13.02
N PHE A 290 11.32 -9.71 11.76
CA PHE A 290 10.43 -10.13 10.69
C PHE A 290 10.89 -11.46 10.10
N VAL A 291 9.91 -12.30 9.75
CA VAL A 291 10.11 -13.56 9.05
C VAL A 291 9.58 -13.42 7.63
N THR A 292 10.39 -13.83 6.66
CA THR A 292 10.07 -13.81 5.22
C THR A 292 10.56 -15.10 4.57
N PRO A 293 10.00 -15.55 3.43
CA PRO A 293 10.51 -16.71 2.71
C PRO A 293 11.97 -16.55 2.29
N ARG A 294 12.72 -17.66 2.25
CA ARG A 294 14.14 -17.65 1.86
C ARG A 294 14.38 -17.09 0.44
N ASP A 295 13.44 -17.33 -0.46
CA ASP A 295 13.45 -16.92 -1.87
C ASP A 295 12.62 -15.65 -2.11
N ILE A 296 12.49 -14.78 -1.10
CA ILE A 296 11.70 -13.54 -1.17
C ILE A 296 12.10 -12.66 -2.34
N ASP A 297 13.39 -12.58 -2.67
CA ASP A 297 13.89 -11.74 -3.77
C ASP A 297 13.28 -12.11 -5.12
N GLN A 298 13.16 -13.41 -5.40
CA GLN A 298 12.55 -13.89 -6.62
C GLN A 298 11.03 -13.70 -6.58
N ARG A 299 10.40 -14.01 -5.45
CA ARG A 299 8.93 -13.94 -5.29
C ARG A 299 8.41 -12.53 -5.47
N VAL A 300 9.00 -11.55 -4.77
CA VAL A 300 8.57 -10.15 -4.85
C VAL A 300 8.77 -9.64 -6.28
N ARG A 301 9.91 -9.91 -6.91
CA ARG A 301 10.16 -9.49 -8.30
C ARG A 301 9.11 -10.03 -9.28
N GLU A 302 8.81 -11.33 -9.22
CA GLU A 302 7.86 -11.96 -10.14
C GLU A 302 6.41 -11.50 -9.89
N LEU A 303 6.01 -11.37 -8.62
CA LEU A 303 4.65 -11.00 -8.24
C LEU A 303 4.39 -9.49 -8.40
N SER A 304 5.37 -8.63 -8.08
CA SER A 304 5.30 -7.19 -8.39
C SER A 304 5.14 -6.94 -9.88
N ARG A 305 5.87 -7.69 -10.73
CA ARG A 305 5.69 -7.62 -12.19
C ARG A 305 4.30 -8.06 -12.62
N MET A 306 3.76 -9.14 -12.03
CA MET A 306 2.40 -9.60 -12.32
C MET A 306 1.34 -8.58 -11.92
N MET A 307 1.53 -7.92 -10.77
CA MET A 307 0.66 -6.83 -10.29
C MET A 307 0.66 -5.65 -11.25
N ALA A 308 1.85 -5.22 -11.69
CA ALA A 308 1.99 -4.12 -12.64
C ALA A 308 1.30 -4.42 -13.98
N TYR A 309 1.51 -5.62 -14.53
CA TYR A 309 0.84 -6.04 -15.77
C TYR A 309 -0.68 -6.14 -15.59
N GLY A 310 -1.15 -6.56 -14.42
CA GLY A 310 -2.57 -6.53 -14.09
C GLY A 310 -3.16 -5.13 -14.08
N ILE A 311 -2.40 -4.13 -13.59
CA ILE A 311 -2.79 -2.72 -13.65
C ILE A 311 -2.82 -2.23 -15.09
N ASP A 312 -1.77 -2.50 -15.87
CA ASP A 312 -1.68 -2.06 -17.27
C ASP A 312 -2.80 -2.64 -18.11
N LEU A 313 -3.12 -3.93 -17.98
CA LEU A 313 -4.25 -4.56 -18.66
C LEU A 313 -5.61 -3.99 -18.24
N ALA A 314 -5.75 -3.53 -16.99
CA ALA A 314 -6.99 -2.88 -16.53
C ALA A 314 -7.14 -1.47 -17.11
N LEU A 315 -6.03 -0.75 -17.27
CA LEU A 315 -6.00 0.62 -17.78
C LEU A 315 -5.96 0.67 -19.31
N GLN A 316 -5.41 -0.37 -19.96
CA GLN A 316 -5.26 -0.52 -21.40
C GLN A 316 -5.93 -1.82 -21.87
N PRO A 317 -7.27 -1.92 -21.83
CA PRO A 317 -7.99 -3.17 -22.06
C PRO A 317 -7.84 -3.75 -23.48
N HIS A 318 -7.27 -2.98 -24.41
CA HIS A 318 -6.99 -3.40 -25.78
C HIS A 318 -5.62 -4.09 -25.93
N LEU A 319 -4.77 -4.05 -24.90
CA LEU A 319 -3.44 -4.67 -24.93
C LEU A 319 -3.48 -6.10 -24.37
N THR A 320 -2.56 -6.91 -24.86
CA THR A 320 -2.22 -8.24 -24.33
C THR A 320 -0.98 -8.16 -23.43
N VAL A 321 -0.66 -9.27 -22.77
CA VAL A 321 0.56 -9.40 -21.95
C VAL A 321 1.80 -9.26 -22.85
N GLU A 322 1.72 -9.81 -24.05
CA GLU A 322 2.75 -9.75 -25.08
C GLU A 322 2.97 -8.30 -25.55
N ASP A 323 1.88 -7.55 -25.78
CA ASP A 323 1.96 -6.14 -26.17
C ASP A 323 2.63 -5.29 -25.07
N ILE A 324 2.21 -5.47 -23.81
CA ILE A 324 2.83 -4.78 -22.66
C ILE A 324 4.32 -5.12 -22.57
N THR A 325 4.68 -6.39 -22.76
CA THR A 325 6.09 -6.82 -22.75
C THR A 325 6.88 -6.10 -23.85
N GLY A 326 6.35 -6.05 -25.07
CA GLY A 326 7.00 -5.38 -26.19
C GLY A 326 7.16 -3.87 -26.01
N LEU A 327 6.24 -3.22 -25.27
CA LEU A 327 6.30 -1.78 -24.99
C LEU A 327 7.25 -1.42 -23.85
N LEU A 328 7.46 -2.31 -22.88
CA LEU A 328 8.32 -2.07 -21.73
C LEU A 328 9.80 -2.41 -21.97
N GLY A 329 10.11 -3.17 -23.04
CA GLY A 329 11.46 -3.59 -23.41
C GLY A 329 11.84 -4.97 -22.89
#